data_AF-A0A354Z6A5-F1
#
_entry.id   AF-A0A354Z6A5-F1
#
_cell.length_a   1.000
_cell.length_b   1.000
_cell.length_c   1.000
_cell.angle_alpha   90.00
_cell.angle_beta   90.00
_cell.angle_gamma   90.00
#
_symmetry.space_group_name_H-M   'P 1'
#
loop_
_entity.id
_entity.type
_entity.pdbx_description
1 polymer ?
#
loop_
_entity_poly.entity_id
_entity_poly.type
_entity_poly.pdbx_seq_one_letter_code
_entity_poly.pdbx_strand_id
1 'polypeptide(L)'
;MDRYLLRAEAINIYGGVLDTDQLSVVRGSGLLLREAIRKIAEPDDATLKAKIGTVQSWKPISQGASIGLFRFESPTPDHASAVRQAVIDFLN
;
A
#
# COMPACT_ATOMS: atom_id res chain seq x y z
N MET A 1 18.35 2.58 14.64
CA MET A 1 17.23 2.50 13.68
C MET A 1 17.48 1.28 12.83
N ASP A 2 16.48 0.42 12.74
CA ASP A 2 16.58 -0.82 11.98
C ASP A 2 15.83 -0.69 10.65
N ARG A 3 16.29 -1.45 9.66
CA ARG A 3 15.77 -1.42 8.30
C ARG A 3 14.76 -2.53 8.10
N TYR A 4 13.58 -2.17 7.63
CA TYR A 4 12.47 -3.09 7.40
C TYR A 4 12.08 -3.12 5.92
N LEU A 5 11.53 -4.25 5.51
CA LEU A 5 10.91 -4.44 4.20
C LEU A 5 9.41 -4.65 4.39
N LEU A 6 8.60 -3.93 3.61
CA LEU A 6 7.16 -4.08 3.58
C LEU A 6 6.73 -4.48 2.17
N ARG A 7 6.05 -5.62 2.06
CA ARG A 7 5.33 -6.00 0.84
C ARG A 7 3.86 -5.71 1.03
N ALA A 8 3.28 -4.91 0.15
CA ALA A 8 1.84 -4.62 0.13
C ALA A 8 1.22 -5.18 -1.15
N GLU A 9 0.06 -5.79 -1.03
CA GLU A 9 -0.71 -6.37 -2.13
C GLU A 9 -2.15 -5.88 -2.01
N ALA A 10 -2.58 -5.06 -2.97
CA ALA A 10 -3.95 -4.62 -3.08
C ALA A 10 -4.73 -5.67 -3.88
N ILE A 11 -5.67 -6.35 -3.22
CA ILE A 11 -6.46 -7.45 -3.80
C ILE A 11 -7.94 -7.16 -3.52
N ASN A 12 -8.75 -7.16 -4.57
CA ASN A 12 -10.21 -7.07 -4.45
C ASN A 12 -10.89 -8.02 -5.46
N ILE A 13 -10.81 -9.32 -5.17
CA ILE A 13 -11.35 -10.37 -6.05
C ILE A 13 -12.88 -10.33 -6.06
N TYR A 14 -13.50 -10.20 -4.89
CA TYR A 14 -14.96 -10.25 -4.80
C TYR A 14 -15.60 -9.03 -5.44
N GLY A 15 -15.32 -7.81 -4.95
CA GLY A 15 -15.97 -6.60 -5.45
C GLY A 15 -15.49 -6.14 -6.83
N GLY A 16 -14.34 -6.63 -7.30
CA GLY A 16 -13.76 -6.20 -8.57
C GLY A 16 -13.80 -7.23 -9.71
N VAL A 17 -13.95 -8.52 -9.42
CA VAL A 17 -13.85 -9.59 -10.44
C VAL A 17 -15.03 -10.55 -10.39
N LEU A 18 -15.49 -10.95 -9.20
CA LEU A 18 -16.53 -11.98 -9.07
C LEU A 18 -17.94 -11.42 -8.97
N ASP A 19 -18.11 -10.17 -8.54
CA ASP A 19 -19.42 -9.53 -8.33
C ASP A 19 -20.00 -8.88 -9.60
N THR A 20 -19.26 -8.92 -10.71
CA THR A 20 -19.68 -8.31 -11.97
C THR A 20 -19.06 -8.99 -13.18
N ASP A 21 -19.81 -9.05 -14.27
CA ASP A 21 -19.34 -9.45 -15.61
C ASP A 21 -18.99 -8.25 -16.50
N GLN A 22 -19.18 -7.03 -16.00
CA GLN A 22 -18.88 -5.82 -16.74
C GLN A 22 -17.37 -5.60 -16.81
N LEU A 23 -16.80 -5.81 -18.00
CA LEU A 23 -15.37 -5.68 -18.24
C LEU A 23 -14.80 -4.29 -17.86
N SER A 24 -15.60 -3.23 -18.00
CA SER A 24 -15.23 -1.88 -17.58
C SER A 24 -15.01 -1.79 -16.06
N VAL A 25 -15.87 -2.43 -15.27
CA VAL A 25 -15.77 -2.46 -13.80
C VAL A 25 -14.57 -3.31 -13.36
N VAL A 26 -14.35 -4.45 -14.01
CA VAL A 26 -13.17 -5.30 -13.76
C VAL A 26 -11.87 -4.54 -14.01
N ARG A 27 -11.78 -3.86 -15.17
CA ARG A 27 -10.61 -3.04 -15.52
C ARG A 27 -10.45 -1.85 -14.58
N GLY A 28 -11.54 -1.14 -14.28
CA GLY A 28 -11.55 -0.01 -13.36
C GLY A 28 -11.04 -0.39 -11.98
N SER A 29 -11.51 -1.52 -11.45
CA SER A 29 -11.06 -2.07 -10.17
C SER A 29 -9.55 -2.34 -10.17
N GLY A 30 -9.03 -2.98 -11.21
CA GLY A 30 -7.58 -3.20 -11.35
C GLY A 30 -6.77 -1.89 -11.38
N LEU A 31 -7.28 -0.85 -12.05
CA LEU A 31 -6.65 0.47 -12.07
C LEU A 31 -6.67 1.15 -10.69
N LEU A 32 -7.76 0.99 -9.92
CA LEU A 32 -7.85 1.50 -8.55
C LEU A 32 -6.86 0.80 -7.61
N LEU A 33 -6.70 -0.52 -7.74
CA LEU A 33 -5.71 -1.27 -6.95
C LEU A 33 -4.26 -0.86 -7.30
N ARG A 34 -3.97 -0.64 -8.59
CA ARG A 34 -2.67 -0.09 -9.03
C ARG A 34 -2.43 1.30 -8.46
N GLU A 35 -3.45 2.14 -8.46
CA GLU A 35 -3.40 3.49 -7.93
C GLU A 35 -3.18 3.51 -6.41
N ALA A 36 -3.78 2.57 -5.66
CA ALA A 36 -3.55 2.42 -4.23
C ALA A 36 -2.07 2.13 -3.91
N ILE A 37 -1.43 1.23 -4.65
CA ILE A 37 0.01 0.97 -4.52
C ILE A 37 0.86 2.20 -4.88
N ARG A 38 0.47 2.92 -5.95
CA ARG A 38 1.16 4.18 -6.32
C ARG A 38 1.12 5.19 -5.18
N LYS A 39 -0.03 5.34 -4.51
CA LYS A 39 -0.16 6.23 -3.33
C LYS A 39 0.67 5.76 -2.15
N ILE A 40 0.75 4.44 -1.90
CA ILE A 40 1.65 3.90 -0.86
C ILE A 40 3.13 4.20 -1.17
N ALA A 41 3.50 4.27 -2.46
CA ALA A 41 4.84 4.61 -2.87
C ALA A 41 5.20 6.09 -2.71
N GLU A 42 4.20 6.96 -2.59
CA GLU A 42 4.32 8.41 -2.44
C GLU A 42 3.92 8.79 -1.00
N PRO A 43 4.78 8.56 0.01
CA PRO A 43 4.45 8.74 1.43
C PRO A 43 4.18 10.20 1.84
N ASP A 44 4.44 11.16 0.95
CA ASP A 44 4.03 12.55 1.12
C ASP A 44 2.56 12.79 0.79
N ASP A 45 1.83 11.79 0.28
CA ASP A 45 0.38 11.81 0.23
C ASP A 45 -0.17 11.99 1.66
N ALA A 46 -0.91 13.09 1.85
CA ALA A 46 -1.44 13.50 3.15
C ALA A 46 -2.25 12.40 3.83
N THR A 47 -2.89 11.53 3.06
CA THR A 47 -3.74 10.44 3.54
C THR A 47 -2.92 9.35 4.24
N LEU A 48 -1.80 8.96 3.63
CA LEU A 48 -0.93 7.94 4.19
C LEU A 48 -0.11 8.53 5.32
N LYS A 49 0.49 9.71 5.12
CA LYS A 49 1.31 10.42 6.12
C LYS A 49 0.60 10.61 7.47
N ALA A 50 -0.71 10.87 7.45
CA ALA A 50 -1.54 10.97 8.65
C ALA A 50 -1.66 9.63 9.41
N LYS A 51 -1.61 8.49 8.73
CA LYS A 51 -1.76 7.14 9.30
C LYS A 51 -0.43 6.52 9.74
N ILE A 52 0.62 6.61 8.92
CA ILE A 52 1.96 6.03 9.22
C ILE A 52 2.85 6.94 10.07
N GLY A 53 2.50 8.23 10.20
CA GLY A 53 3.37 9.23 10.82
C GLY A 53 4.61 9.54 9.97
N THR A 54 5.60 10.19 10.57
CA THR A 54 6.86 10.52 9.89
C THR A 54 7.75 9.28 9.79
N VAL A 55 7.63 8.53 8.70
CA VAL A 55 8.54 7.42 8.40
C VAL A 55 9.79 7.94 7.69
N GLN A 56 10.96 7.77 8.30
CA GLN A 56 12.22 8.12 7.66
C GLN A 56 12.59 7.10 6.57
N SER A 57 13.22 7.59 5.50
CA SER A 57 13.85 6.74 4.48
C SER A 57 12.90 5.81 3.72
N TRP A 58 11.61 6.16 3.59
CA TRP A 58 10.66 5.38 2.79
C TRP A 58 11.09 5.35 1.33
N LYS A 59 11.34 4.14 0.81
CA LYS A 59 11.80 3.93 -0.55
C LYS A 59 11.07 2.77 -1.20
N PRO A 60 10.34 2.98 -2.31
CA PRO A 60 9.88 1.87 -3.14
C PRO A 60 11.08 1.15 -3.76
N ILE A 61 11.15 -0.17 -3.58
CA ILE A 61 12.13 -1.06 -4.21
C ILE A 61 11.57 -1.55 -5.55
N SER A 62 10.32 -2.01 -5.56
CA SER A 62 9.64 -2.42 -6.78
C SER A 62 8.14 -2.16 -6.68
N GLN A 63 7.51 -1.98 -7.84
CA GLN A 63 6.06 -1.86 -7.98
C GLN A 63 5.65 -2.68 -9.21
N GLY A 64 4.53 -3.37 -9.12
CA GLY A 64 3.97 -4.13 -10.23
C GLY A 64 2.47 -4.28 -10.07
N ALA A 65 1.70 -3.75 -11.02
CA ALA A 65 0.24 -3.73 -10.97
C ALA A 65 -0.28 -3.33 -9.57
N SER A 66 -0.88 -4.25 -8.83
CA SER A 66 -1.42 -4.04 -7.50
C SER A 66 -0.51 -4.54 -6.35
N ILE A 67 0.80 -4.65 -6.60
CA ILE A 67 1.80 -5.09 -5.62
C ILE A 67 2.93 -4.05 -5.52
N GLY A 68 3.39 -3.80 -4.29
CA GLY A 68 4.55 -2.96 -4.02
C GLY A 68 5.48 -3.56 -2.97
N LEU A 69 6.78 -3.42 -3.16
CA LEU A 69 7.82 -3.72 -2.17
C LEU A 69 8.49 -2.41 -1.77
N PHE A 70 8.48 -2.12 -0.47
CA PHE A 70 8.98 -0.89 0.11
C PHE A 70 10.03 -1.19 1.17
N ARG A 71 10.95 -0.25 1.33
CA ARG A 71 11.94 -0.24 2.40
C ARG A 71 11.75 1.01 3.23
N PHE A 72 11.86 0.87 4.54
CA PHE A 72 11.83 2.00 5.46
C PHE A 72 12.69 1.73 6.68
N GLU A 73 12.98 2.79 7.43
CA GLU A 73 13.71 2.70 8.69
C GLU A 73 12.77 3.01 9.86
N SER A 74 12.94 2.26 10.95
CA SER A 74 12.07 2.38 12.11
C SER A 74 12.89 2.35 13.41
N PRO A 75 12.51 3.14 14.43
CA PRO A 75 13.23 3.17 15.70
C PRO A 75 13.00 1.91 16.54
N THR A 76 11.83 1.27 16.44
CA THR A 76 11.45 0.10 17.23
C THR A 76 10.61 -0.89 16.40
N PRO A 77 10.60 -2.19 16.75
CA PRO A 77 9.72 -3.18 16.13
C PRO A 77 8.23 -2.84 16.24
N ASP A 78 7.82 -2.21 17.34
CA ASP A 78 6.43 -1.78 17.55
C ASP A 78 6.02 -0.68 16.55
N HIS A 79 6.91 0.28 16.30
CA HIS A 79 6.67 1.31 15.27
C HIS A 79 6.62 0.69 13.87
N ALA A 80 7.47 -0.30 13.56
CA ALA A 80 7.40 -1.00 12.28
C ALA A 80 6.07 -1.75 12.12
N SER A 81 5.55 -2.33 13.20
CA SER A 81 4.24 -2.99 13.24
C SER A 81 3.09 -1.99 13.05
N ALA A 82 3.18 -0.80 13.66
CA ALA A 82 2.22 0.28 13.46
C ALA A 82 2.20 0.77 12.01
N VAL A 83 3.36 0.91 11.37
CA VAL A 83 3.46 1.27 9.95
C VAL A 83 2.77 0.23 9.07
N ARG A 84 2.97 -1.07 9.34
CA ARG A 84 2.27 -2.14 8.66
C ARG A 84 0.75 -2.01 8.84
N GLN A 85 0.28 -1.78 10.06
CA GLN A 85 -1.15 -1.66 10.33
C GLN A 85 -1.77 -0.45 9.61
N ALA A 86 -1.09 0.70 9.61
CA ALA A 86 -1.53 1.90 8.91
C ALA A 86 -1.68 1.68 7.38
N VAL A 87 -0.81 0.88 6.77
CA VAL A 87 -0.93 0.50 5.35
C VAL A 87 -2.11 -0.45 5.13
N ILE A 88 -2.37 -1.39 6.05
CA ILE A 88 -3.56 -2.24 6.00
C ILE A 88 -4.84 -1.39 6.08
N ASP A 89 -4.89 -0.45 7.03
CA ASP A 89 -6.02 0.45 7.23
C ASP A 89 -6.19 1.49 6.11
N PHE A 90 -5.20 1.65 5.23
CA PHE A 90 -5.31 2.46 4.02
C PHE A 90 -5.90 1.68 2.85
N LEU A 91 -5.71 0.36 2.82
CA LEU A 91 -6.20 -0.52 1.76
C LEU A 91 -7.62 -1.04 2.00
N ASN A 92 -8.15 -0.91 3.22
CA ASN A 92 -9.54 -1.23 3.60
C ASN A 92 -10.37 0.04 3.74
#